data_AF-A0A662RUI0-F1
#
_entry.id   AF-A0A662RUI0-F1
#
_cell.length_a   1.000
_cell.length_b   1.000
_cell.length_c   1.000
_cell.angle_alpha   90.00
_cell.angle_beta   90.00
_cell.angle_gamma   90.00
#
_symmetry.space_group_name_H-M   'P 1'
#
loop_
_entity.id
_entity.type
_entity.pdbx_description
1 polymer ?
#
loop_
_entity_poly.entity_id
_entity_poly.type
_entity_poly.pdbx_seq_one_letter_code
_entity_poly.pdbx_strand_id
1 'polypeptide(L)' 'MAKERRKIYGRSAHECRRCGRKRGLIRKYGIYLCRQCFRQIAKDIGFRKYN' A
#
# COMPACT_ATOMS: atom_id res chain seq x y z
N MET A 1 -12.47 29.02 2.81
CA MET A 1 -11.57 27.89 3.12
C MET A 1 -11.67 26.88 1.99
N ALA A 2 -10.64 26.78 1.14
CA ALA A 2 -10.69 25.93 -0.04
C ALA A 2 -10.82 24.46 0.38
N LYS A 3 -11.97 23.85 0.07
CA LYS A 3 -12.26 22.45 0.35
C LYS A 3 -11.25 21.59 -0.42
N GLU A 4 -10.23 21.09 0.27
CA GLU A 4 -9.18 20.28 -0.32
C GLU A 4 -9.82 19.03 -0.95
N ARG A 5 -9.97 19.03 -2.28
CA ARG A 5 -10.49 17.90 -3.03
C ARG A 5 -9.47 16.77 -2.88
N ARG A 6 -9.77 15.79 -2.03
CA ARG A 6 -8.98 14.55 -1.90
C ARG A 6 -8.83 13.96 -3.31
N LYS A 7 -7.62 13.97 -3.84
CA LYS A 7 -7.31 13.39 -5.15
C LYS A 7 -7.54 11.88 -5.05
N ILE A 8 -8.52 11.38 -5.81
CA ILE A 8 -8.82 9.93 -5.89
C ILE A 8 -7.80 9.16 -6.74
N TYR A 9 -6.94 9.87 -7.49
CA TYR A 9 -5.95 9.33 -8.41
C TYR A 9 -4.55 9.92 -8.19
N GLY A 10 -3.53 9.21 -8.68
CA GLY A 10 -2.11 9.59 -8.56
C GLY A 10 -1.40 8.98 -7.34
N ARG A 11 -0.09 9.25 -7.22
CA ARG A 11 0.77 8.65 -6.18
C ARG A 11 0.34 8.99 -4.75
N SER A 12 -0.29 10.15 -4.54
CA SER A 12 -0.72 10.60 -3.22
C SER A 12 -2.13 10.18 -2.83
N ALA A 13 -2.87 9.51 -3.73
CA ALA A 13 -4.26 9.09 -3.49
C ALA A 13 -4.38 7.92 -2.51
N HIS A 14 -3.32 7.13 -2.37
CA HIS A 14 -3.29 5.99 -1.49
C HIS A 14 -2.00 5.94 -0.68
N GLU A 15 -2.11 5.35 0.49
CA GLU A 15 -1.03 5.15 1.44
C GLU A 15 -1.03 3.71 1.95
N CYS A 16 0.12 3.29 2.50
CA CYS A 16 0.24 1.99 3.11
C CYS A 16 -0.67 1.90 4.34
N ARG A 17 -1.55 0.90 4.39
CA ARG A 17 -2.45 0.65 5.52
C ARG A 17 -1.73 0.45 6.86
N ARG A 18 -0.46 0.05 6.86
CA ARG A 18 0.32 -0.23 8.08
C ARG A 18 1.22 0.91 8.54
N CYS A 19 1.82 1.66 7.61
CA CYS A 19 2.85 2.65 7.96
C CYS A 19 2.63 4.05 7.35
N GLY A 20 1.53 4.28 6.63
CA GLY A 20 1.24 5.58 5.99
C GLY A 20 2.18 5.97 4.84
N ARG A 21 3.21 5.16 4.53
CA ARG A 21 4.16 5.47 3.45
C ARG A 21 3.48 5.37 2.09
N LYS A 22 3.62 6.43 1.28
CA LYS A 22 3.06 6.53 -0.08
C LYS A 22 3.96 5.93 -1.17
N ARG A 23 5.25 5.76 -0.88
CA ARG A 23 6.25 5.22 -1.83
C ARG A 23 6.24 3.69 -1.84
N GLY A 24 6.32 3.10 -3.04
CA GLY A 24 6.46 1.65 -3.20
C GLY A 24 5.24 0.87 -2.68
N LEU A 25 4.05 1.40 -2.94
CA LEU A 25 2.78 0.82 -2.53
C LEU A 25 2.37 -0.30 -3.49
N ILE A 26 2.15 -1.49 -2.96
CA ILE A 26 1.59 -2.64 -3.65
C ILE A 26 0.07 -2.47 -3.63
N ARG A 27 -0.49 -2.09 -4.78
CA ARG A 27 -1.95 -1.91 -4.98
C ARG A 27 -2.61 -3.16 -5.56
N LYS A 28 -1.83 -4.13 -6.04
CA LYS A 28 -2.33 -5.37 -6.63
C LYS A 28 -3.13 -6.15 -5.59
N TYR A 29 -4.21 -6.79 -6.03
CA TYR A 29 -5.10 -7.61 -5.20
C TYR A 29 -5.72 -6.85 -4.00
N GLY A 30 -5.80 -5.52 -4.04
CA GLY A 30 -6.42 -4.73 -2.96
C GLY A 30 -5.62 -4.71 -1.65
N ILE A 31 -4.32 -5.03 -1.69
CA ILE A 31 -3.48 -5.16 -0.49
C ILE A 31 -3.15 -3.80 0.14
N TYR A 32 -2.85 -2.78 -0.67
CA TYR A 32 -2.49 -1.41 -0.24
C TYR A 32 -1.41 -1.38 0.87
N LEU A 33 -0.30 -2.06 0.64
CA LEU A 33 0.84 -2.10 1.57
C LEU A 33 2.14 -1.66 0.94
N CYS A 34 3.00 -1.05 1.74
CA CYS A 34 4.35 -0.72 1.32
C CYS A 34 5.17 -1.99 1.08
N ARG A 35 6.12 -1.99 0.15
CA ARG A 35 6.98 -3.17 -0.14
C ARG A 35 7.68 -3.76 1.09
N GLN A 36 8.07 -2.93 2.06
CA GLN A 36 8.71 -3.37 3.31
C GLN A 36 7.70 -4.06 4.24
N CYS A 37 6.52 -3.46 4.36
CA CYS A 37 5.41 -3.93 5.17
C CYS A 37 4.90 -5.27 4.65
N PHE A 38 4.74 -5.38 3.33
CA PHE A 38 4.32 -6.59 2.66
C PHE A 38 5.30 -7.74 2.92
N ARG A 39 6.62 -7.52 2.85
CA ARG A 39 7.60 -8.58 3.13
C ARG A 39 7.53 -9.12 4.55
N GLN A 40 7.14 -8.31 5.52
CA GLN A 40 6.99 -8.75 6.91
C GLN A 40 5.79 -9.68 7.09
N ILE A 41 4.68 -9.42 6.40
CA ILE A 41 3.42 -10.15 6.58
C ILE A 41 3.07 -11.10 5.43
N ALA A 42 3.91 -11.18 4.40
CA ALA A 42 3.65 -11.99 3.22
C ALA A 42 3.36 -13.44 3.63
N LYS A 43 4.12 -13.98 4.58
CA LYS A 43 3.94 -15.33 5.11
C LYS A 43 2.59 -15.49 5.83
N ASP A 44 2.22 -14.52 6.67
CA ASP A 44 0.96 -14.55 7.44
C ASP A 44 -0.28 -14.46 6.55
N ILE A 45 -0.19 -13.74 5.43
CA ILE A 45 -1.25 -13.64 4.41
C ILE A 45 -1.32 -14.91 3.53
N GLY A 46 -0.36 -15.82 3.65
CA GLY A 46 -0.31 -17.06 2.88
C GLY A 46 0.46 -16.96 1.56
N PHE A 47 1.22 -15.88 1.33
CA PHE A 47 2.17 -15.84 0.22
C PHE A 47 3.36 -16.76 0.50
N ARG A 48 3.61 -17.69 -0.44
CA ARG A 48 4.79 -18.56 -0.44
C ARG A 48 5.78 -18.12 -1.50
N LYS A 49 7.07 -18.16 -1.15
CA LYS A 49 8.17 -17.93 -2.09
C LYS A 49 8.52 -19.27 -2.73
N TYR A 50 8.23 -19.41 -4.02
CA TYR A 50 8.52 -20.64 -4.77
C TYR A 50 9.89 -20.63 -5.42
N ASN A 51 10.53 -19.45 -5.59
CA ASN A 51 11.92 -19.26 -6.02
C ASN A 51 12.57 -18.10 -5.27
#